data_AF-A0AAQ2GB18-F1
#
_entry.id   AF-A0AAQ2GB18-F1
#
_cell.length_a   1.000
_cell.length_b   1.000
_cell.length_c   1.000
_cell.angle_alpha   90.00
_cell.angle_beta   90.00
_cell.angle_gamma   90.00
#
_symmetry.space_group_name_H-M   'P 1'
#
loop_
_entity.id
_entity.type
_entity.pdbx_description
1 polymer ?
#
loop_
_entity_poly.entity_id
_entity_poly.type
_entity_poly.pdbx_seq_one_letter_code
_entity_poly.pdbx_strand_id
1 'polypeptide(L)'
;MFVTRLSEREVRQIYEARAILESAMARLFVERASQEQMDELARRISEAGETDTSELARQHAEKLDAVWDIIMQGAGNDITRQMTFLLHGRVTYLRTVTTRVASAERRRNTMALLHGIFDALRARDADLAEKLTRGYVERSAAFALSLLRDSGQNAKSSSRKQRIDT
;
A
#
# COMPACT_ATOMS: atom_id res chain seq x y z
N MET A 1 -4.02 -26.94 -2.33
CA MET A 1 -4.60 -25.59 -2.25
C MET A 1 -4.03 -24.77 -3.41
N PHE A 2 -4.85 -24.39 -4.40
CA PHE A 2 -4.38 -23.57 -5.52
C PHE A 2 -4.44 -22.10 -5.10
N VAL A 3 -3.29 -21.43 -5.03
CA VAL A 3 -3.25 -19.97 -4.86
C VAL A 3 -3.70 -19.37 -6.19
N THR A 4 -4.97 -18.99 -6.30
CA THR A 4 -5.47 -18.25 -7.46
C THR A 4 -4.69 -16.94 -7.55
N ARG A 5 -3.89 -16.78 -8.61
CA ARG A 5 -3.23 -15.51 -8.91
C ARG A 5 -4.33 -14.47 -9.16
N LEU A 6 -4.27 -13.34 -8.46
CA LEU A 6 -5.16 -12.20 -8.72
C LEU A 6 -5.01 -11.77 -10.18
N SER A 7 -6.13 -11.62 -10.88
CA SER A 7 -6.16 -11.05 -12.23
C SER A 7 -5.85 -9.55 -12.22
N GLU A 8 -5.40 -9.00 -13.35
CA GLU A 8 -5.16 -7.55 -13.48
C GLU A 8 -6.43 -6.74 -13.14
N ARG A 9 -7.60 -7.24 -13.54
CA ARG A 9 -8.90 -6.62 -13.22
C ARG A 9 -9.17 -6.60 -11.72
N GLU A 10 -8.95 -7.70 -11.01
CA GLU A 10 -9.15 -7.76 -9.56
C GLU A 10 -8.17 -6.84 -8.83
N VAL A 11 -6.90 -6.80 -9.24
CA VAL A 11 -5.92 -5.89 -8.64
C VAL A 11 -6.31 -4.43 -8.83
N ARG A 12 -6.76 -4.06 -10.04
CA ARG A 12 -7.28 -2.71 -10.31
C ARG A 12 -8.45 -2.36 -9.39
N GLN A 13 -9.45 -3.23 -9.29
CA GLN A 13 -10.63 -3.01 -8.43
C GLN A 13 -10.27 -2.88 -6.95
N ILE A 14 -9.30 -3.68 -6.47
CA ILE A 14 -8.80 -3.57 -5.10
C ILE A 14 -8.17 -2.19 -4.87
N TYR A 15 -7.31 -1.73 -5.77
CA TYR A 15 -6.66 -0.43 -5.61
C TYR A 15 -7.62 0.75 -5.77
N GLU A 16 -8.65 0.64 -6.63
CA GLU A 16 -9.72 1.65 -6.73
C GLU A 16 -10.49 1.77 -5.41
N ALA A 17 -10.90 0.65 -4.82
CA ALA A 17 -11.56 0.64 -3.52
C ALA A 17 -10.66 1.22 -2.42
N ARG A 18 -9.38 0.82 -2.38
CA ARG A 18 -8.40 1.37 -1.44
C ARG A 18 -8.23 2.88 -1.60
N ALA A 19 -8.13 3.38 -2.83
CA ALA A 19 -7.91 4.81 -3.07
C ALA A 19 -9.09 5.63 -2.54
N ILE A 20 -10.32 5.13 -2.67
CA ILE A 20 -11.52 5.76 -2.11
C ILE A 20 -11.49 5.71 -0.58
N LEU A 21 -11.30 4.52 0.00
CA LEU A 21 -11.43 4.31 1.44
C LEU A 21 -10.25 4.94 2.21
N GLU A 22 -8.99 4.65 1.83
CA GLU A 22 -7.80 5.13 2.56
C GLU A 22 -7.68 6.66 2.53
N SER A 23 -8.02 7.30 1.41
CA SER A 23 -7.95 8.77 1.32
C SER A 23 -9.03 9.45 2.16
N ALA A 24 -10.25 8.94 2.16
CA ALA A 24 -11.31 9.43 3.05
C ALA A 24 -10.93 9.26 4.52
N MET A 25 -10.29 8.15 4.87
CA MET A 25 -9.83 7.90 6.24
C MET A 25 -8.70 8.83 6.66
N ALA A 26 -7.80 9.21 5.74
CA ALA A 26 -6.78 10.23 6.03
C ALA A 26 -7.41 11.59 6.39
N ARG A 27 -8.47 12.01 5.67
CA ARG A 27 -9.25 13.21 6.02
C ARG A 27 -9.90 13.09 7.39
N LEU A 28 -10.57 11.97 7.67
CA LEU A 28 -11.21 11.76 8.97
C LEU A 28 -10.18 11.69 10.12
N PHE A 29 -8.99 11.15 9.87
CA PHE A 29 -7.91 11.14 10.84
C PHE A 29 -7.47 12.57 11.20
N VAL A 30 -7.36 13.47 10.22
CA VAL A 30 -7.08 14.89 10.49
C VAL A 30 -8.12 15.49 11.45
N GLU A 31 -9.40 15.17 11.28
CA GLU A 31 -10.46 15.74 12.09
C GLU A 31 -10.55 15.13 13.51
N ARG A 32 -10.20 13.84 13.66
CA ARG A 32 -10.58 13.04 14.84
C ARG A 32 -9.42 12.50 15.65
N ALA A 33 -8.24 12.35 15.05
CA ALA A 33 -7.14 11.66 15.72
C ALA A 33 -6.65 12.43 16.95
N SER A 34 -6.44 11.69 18.04
CA SER A 34 -5.84 12.23 19.26
C SER A 34 -4.36 12.55 19.05
N GLN A 35 -3.78 13.34 19.96
CA GLN A 35 -2.33 13.59 19.93
C GLN A 35 -1.53 12.29 20.11
N GLU A 36 -1.99 11.40 20.98
CA GLU A 36 -1.37 10.08 21.21
C GLU A 36 -1.33 9.24 19.92
N GLN A 37 -2.40 9.27 19.12
CA GLN A 37 -2.45 8.58 17.83
C GLN A 37 -1.52 9.23 16.80
N MET A 38 -1.34 10.56 16.85
CA MET A 38 -0.39 11.27 16.00
C MET A 38 1.07 10.89 16.34
N ASP A 39 1.38 10.83 17.63
CA ASP A 39 2.72 10.47 18.12
C ASP A 39 3.03 8.99 17.82
N GLU A 40 2.03 8.13 18.01
CA GLU A 40 2.12 6.72 17.65
C GLU A 40 2.33 6.52 16.15
N LEU A 41 1.61 7.28 15.31
CA LEU A 41 1.79 7.25 13.86
C LEU A 41 3.22 7.63 13.47
N ALA A 42 3.79 8.67 14.08
CA ALA A 42 5.16 9.08 13.85
C ALA A 42 6.15 7.94 14.15
N ARG A 43 5.96 7.27 15.29
CA ARG A 43 6.79 6.12 15.69
C ARG A 43 6.68 4.97 14.70
N ARG A 44 5.47 4.62 14.24
CA ARG A 44 5.27 3.53 13.25
C ARG A 44 5.92 3.83 11.91
N ILE A 45 5.89 5.09 11.47
CA ILE A 45 6.58 5.50 10.24
C ILE A 45 8.10 5.36 10.41
N SER A 46 8.65 5.73 11.56
CA SER A 46 10.08 5.53 11.86
C SER A 46 10.46 4.04 11.79
N GLU A 47 9.71 3.16 12.46
CA GLU A 47 9.94 1.71 12.43
C GLU A 47 9.83 1.12 11.01
N ALA A 48 8.94 1.65 10.16
CA ALA A 48 8.85 1.25 8.78
C ALA A 48 10.12 1.63 7.99
N GLY A 49 10.69 2.81 8.26
CA GLY A 49 11.94 3.26 7.65
C GLY A 49 13.15 2.38 8.00
N GLU A 50 13.21 1.87 9.23
CA GLU A 50 14.29 0.96 9.68
C GLU A 50 14.29 -0.39 8.93
N THR A 51 13.15 -0.77 8.35
CA THR A 51 12.97 -2.05 7.66
C THR A 51 12.96 -1.91 6.13
N ASP A 52 13.26 -0.73 5.56
CA ASP A 52 13.13 -0.40 4.13
C ASP A 52 14.21 -1.05 3.22
N THR A 53 14.40 -2.37 3.35
CA THR A 53 15.36 -3.18 2.60
C THR A 53 14.68 -4.35 1.88
N SER A 54 15.35 -4.91 0.86
CA SER A 54 14.83 -6.07 0.13
C SER A 54 14.77 -7.33 1.00
N GLU A 55 15.74 -7.49 1.88
CA GLU A 55 15.92 -8.65 2.75
C GLU A 55 14.81 -8.69 3.81
N LEU A 56 14.35 -7.52 4.26
CA LEU A 56 13.31 -7.36 5.26
C LEU A 56 11.92 -7.08 4.64
N ALA A 57 11.73 -7.31 3.34
CA ALA A 57 10.51 -6.91 2.62
C ALA A 57 9.19 -7.34 3.28
N ARG A 58 9.14 -8.54 3.88
CA ARG A 58 7.95 -9.00 4.62
C ARG A 58 7.74 -8.18 5.90
N GLN A 59 8.79 -7.97 6.68
CA GLN A 59 8.73 -7.17 7.90
C GLN A 59 8.38 -5.72 7.57
N HIS A 60 8.92 -5.16 6.50
CA HIS A 60 8.57 -3.83 6.02
C HIS A 60 7.08 -3.73 5.63
N ALA A 61 6.54 -4.73 4.95
CA ALA A 61 5.12 -4.78 4.64
C ALA A 61 4.25 -4.80 5.92
N GLU A 62 4.65 -5.58 6.93
CA GLU A 62 3.99 -5.61 8.25
C GLU A 62 4.06 -4.25 8.96
N LYS A 63 5.21 -3.55 8.90
CA LYS A 63 5.35 -2.20 9.46
C LYS A 63 4.50 -1.17 8.74
N LEU A 64 4.39 -1.25 7.41
CA LEU A 64 3.49 -0.40 6.64
C LEU A 64 2.03 -0.68 6.97
N ASP A 65 1.64 -1.94 7.16
CA ASP A 65 0.27 -2.30 7.58
C ASP A 65 -0.05 -1.66 8.94
N ALA A 66 0.87 -1.71 9.90
CA ALA A 66 0.71 -1.05 11.20
C ALA A 66 0.54 0.49 11.10
N VAL A 67 1.20 1.15 10.15
CA VAL A 67 0.99 2.59 9.89
C VAL A 67 -0.45 2.86 9.47
N TRP A 68 -0.99 2.08 8.53
CA TRP A 68 -2.37 2.24 8.07
C TRP A 68 -3.38 1.89 9.16
N ASP A 69 -3.10 0.90 10.00
CA ASP A 69 -3.98 0.57 11.12
C ASP A 69 -4.16 1.74 12.09
N ILE A 70 -3.11 2.51 12.38
CA ILE A 70 -3.21 3.71 13.21
C ILE A 70 -4.07 4.78 12.52
N ILE A 71 -3.88 5.01 11.22
CA ILE A 71 -4.70 5.96 10.45
C ILE A 71 -6.17 5.54 10.48
N MET A 72 -6.46 4.25 10.28
CA MET A 72 -7.81 3.72 10.26
C MET A 72 -8.50 3.81 11.62
N GLN A 73 -7.76 3.59 12.71
CA GLN A 73 -8.27 3.73 14.07
C GLN A 73 -8.52 5.20 14.43
N GLY A 74 -7.56 6.10 14.15
CA GLY A 74 -7.69 7.53 14.47
C GLY A 74 -8.75 8.25 13.65
N ALA A 75 -9.10 7.73 12.48
CA ALA A 75 -10.25 8.20 11.70
C ALA A 75 -11.61 7.88 12.35
N GLY A 76 -11.68 6.98 13.34
CA GLY A 76 -12.91 6.72 14.11
C GLY A 76 -14.12 6.31 13.26
N ASN A 77 -13.89 5.63 12.14
CA ASN A 77 -14.95 5.11 11.29
C ASN A 77 -14.82 3.59 11.16
N ASP A 78 -15.43 2.90 12.12
CA ASP A 78 -15.34 1.44 12.23
C ASP A 78 -15.95 0.71 11.04
N ILE A 79 -16.96 1.28 10.39
CA ILE A 79 -17.58 0.68 9.19
C ILE A 79 -16.58 0.68 8.03
N THR A 80 -15.93 1.82 7.75
CA THR A 80 -14.90 1.88 6.72
C THR A 80 -13.72 0.97 7.06
N ARG A 81 -13.31 0.93 8.33
CA ARG A 81 -12.25 0.02 8.80
C ARG A 81 -12.61 -1.45 8.54
N GLN A 82 -13.84 -1.87 8.82
CA GLN A 82 -14.33 -3.22 8.50
C GLN A 82 -14.33 -3.49 6.99
N MET A 83 -14.74 -2.52 6.16
CA MET A 83 -14.67 -2.67 4.69
C MET A 83 -13.23 -2.86 4.19
N THR A 84 -12.26 -2.10 4.74
CA THR A 84 -10.85 -2.29 4.41
C THR A 84 -10.31 -3.65 4.88
N PHE A 85 -10.83 -4.18 6.01
CA PHE A 85 -10.46 -5.50 6.52
C PHE A 85 -10.83 -6.63 5.55
N LEU A 86 -11.96 -6.53 4.84
CA LEU A 86 -12.34 -7.50 3.79
C LEU A 86 -11.31 -7.58 2.66
N LEU A 87 -10.55 -6.51 2.42
CA LEU A 87 -9.50 -6.46 1.42
C LEU A 87 -8.12 -6.82 1.98
N HIS A 88 -7.94 -6.78 3.30
CA HIS A 88 -6.64 -6.80 3.98
C HIS A 88 -5.74 -7.94 3.51
N GLY A 89 -6.21 -9.20 3.52
CA GLY A 89 -5.40 -10.34 3.07
C GLY A 89 -4.89 -10.22 1.63
N ARG A 90 -5.70 -9.66 0.73
CA ARG A 90 -5.29 -9.41 -0.67
C ARG A 90 -4.31 -8.24 -0.76
N VAL A 91 -4.52 -7.20 0.06
CA VAL A 91 -3.62 -6.03 0.14
C VAL A 91 -2.25 -6.42 0.69
N THR A 92 -2.18 -7.15 1.80
CA THR A 92 -0.92 -7.63 2.40
C THR A 92 -0.16 -8.52 1.43
N TYR A 93 -0.86 -9.40 0.68
CA TYR A 93 -0.24 -10.18 -0.40
C TYR A 93 0.38 -9.28 -1.47
N LEU A 94 -0.39 -8.33 -2.03
CA LEU A 94 0.11 -7.39 -3.05
C LEU A 94 1.27 -6.54 -2.53
N ARG A 95 1.19 -6.06 -1.29
CA ARG A 95 2.23 -5.27 -0.63
C ARG A 95 3.51 -6.09 -0.44
N THR A 96 3.41 -7.35 -0.01
CA THR A 96 4.56 -8.25 0.12
C THR A 96 5.24 -8.50 -1.23
N VAL A 97 4.47 -8.81 -2.27
CA VAL A 97 5.01 -9.06 -3.61
C VAL A 97 5.68 -7.81 -4.18
N THR A 98 5.03 -6.65 -4.07
CA THR A 98 5.57 -5.38 -4.56
C THR A 98 6.82 -4.95 -3.80
N THR A 99 6.82 -5.01 -2.47
CA THR A 99 8.00 -4.64 -1.65
C THR A 99 9.20 -5.52 -1.97
N ARG A 100 9.01 -6.83 -2.16
CA ARG A 100 10.10 -7.77 -2.45
C ARG A 100 10.85 -7.45 -3.74
N VAL A 101 10.16 -6.92 -4.75
CA VAL A 101 10.75 -6.65 -6.08
C VAL A 101 10.99 -5.16 -6.32
N ALA A 102 10.63 -4.29 -5.38
CA ALA A 102 10.85 -2.85 -5.49
C ALA A 102 12.35 -2.52 -5.53
N SER A 103 12.74 -1.60 -6.42
CA SER A 103 14.09 -1.04 -6.42
C SER A 103 14.33 -0.22 -5.13
N ALA A 104 15.60 -0.05 -4.76
CA ALA A 104 15.99 0.80 -3.64
C ALA A 104 15.49 2.25 -3.82
N GLU A 105 15.47 2.75 -5.06
CA GLU A 105 14.91 4.06 -5.38
C GLU A 105 13.41 4.13 -5.09
N ARG A 106 12.63 3.12 -5.52
CA ARG A 106 11.19 3.10 -5.29
C ARG A 106 10.85 3.00 -3.80
N ARG A 107 11.63 2.25 -3.05
CA ARG A 107 11.54 2.12 -1.59
C ARG A 107 11.72 3.48 -0.90
N ARG A 108 12.83 4.17 -1.18
CA ARG A 108 13.08 5.55 -0.71
C ARG A 108 11.96 6.51 -1.07
N ASN A 109 11.48 6.46 -2.33
CA ASN A 109 10.36 7.30 -2.77
C ASN A 109 9.07 6.98 -2.00
N THR A 110 8.81 5.71 -1.68
CA THR A 110 7.63 5.29 -0.90
C THR A 110 7.69 5.86 0.52
N MET A 111 8.85 5.81 1.17
CA MET A 111 9.04 6.42 2.49
C MET A 111 8.91 7.94 2.45
N ALA A 112 9.48 8.61 1.45
CA ALA A 112 9.33 10.07 1.29
C ALA A 112 7.86 10.49 1.14
N LEU A 113 7.07 9.72 0.39
CA LEU A 113 5.64 9.96 0.26
C LEU A 113 4.89 9.74 1.58
N LEU A 114 5.28 8.73 2.36
CA LEU A 114 4.66 8.45 3.66
C LEU A 114 4.94 9.58 4.67
N HIS A 115 6.17 10.13 4.67
CA HIS A 115 6.50 11.32 5.44
C HIS A 115 5.67 12.53 5.00
N GLY A 116 5.51 12.76 3.68
CA GLY A 116 4.66 13.86 3.19
C GLY A 116 3.19 13.72 3.59
N ILE A 117 2.65 12.50 3.63
CA ILE A 117 1.30 12.25 4.17
C ILE A 117 1.26 12.61 5.65
N PHE A 118 2.23 12.13 6.43
CA PHE A 118 2.31 12.43 7.86
C PHE A 118 2.40 13.94 8.15
N ASP A 119 3.20 14.68 7.38
CA ASP A 119 3.31 16.13 7.52
C ASP A 119 1.96 16.83 7.29
N ALA A 120 1.20 16.39 6.28
CA ALA A 120 -0.16 16.91 6.04
C ALA A 120 -1.14 16.55 7.17
N LEU A 121 -1.08 15.30 7.67
CA LEU A 121 -1.88 14.87 8.83
C LEU A 121 -1.57 15.71 10.07
N ARG A 122 -0.29 15.95 10.34
CA ARG A 122 0.21 16.74 11.48
C ARG A 122 -0.16 18.21 11.37
N ALA A 123 -0.10 18.77 10.17
CA ALA A 123 -0.54 20.13 9.88
C ALA A 123 -2.07 20.31 9.93
N ARG A 124 -2.81 19.21 10.12
CA ARG A 124 -4.28 19.16 10.07
C ARG A 124 -4.83 19.69 8.74
N ASP A 125 -4.10 19.48 7.65
CA ASP A 125 -4.54 19.80 6.29
C ASP A 125 -5.23 18.58 5.68
N ALA A 126 -6.55 18.54 5.85
CA ALA A 126 -7.36 17.41 5.42
C ALA A 126 -7.39 17.22 3.89
N ASP A 127 -7.34 18.31 3.13
CA ASP A 127 -7.36 18.29 1.66
C ASP A 127 -6.03 17.75 1.12
N LEU A 128 -4.92 18.22 1.67
CA LEU A 128 -3.60 17.73 1.30
C LEU A 128 -3.41 16.27 1.73
N ALA A 129 -3.86 15.90 2.94
CA ALA A 129 -3.76 14.52 3.44
C ALA A 129 -4.54 13.53 2.56
N GLU A 130 -5.77 13.88 2.17
CA GLU A 130 -6.56 13.07 1.24
C GLU A 130 -5.85 12.93 -0.11
N LYS A 131 -5.41 14.05 -0.69
CA LYS A 131 -4.74 14.09 -1.99
C LYS A 131 -3.46 13.25 -2.02
N LEU A 132 -2.60 13.41 -1.02
CA LEU A 132 -1.33 12.68 -0.94
C LEU A 132 -1.56 11.18 -0.72
N THR A 133 -2.53 10.82 0.12
CA THR A 133 -2.91 9.42 0.37
C THR A 133 -3.45 8.76 -0.89
N ARG A 134 -4.38 9.42 -1.60
CA ARG A 134 -4.90 8.94 -2.88
C ARG A 134 -3.77 8.69 -3.88
N GLY A 135 -2.88 9.67 -4.04
CA GLY A 135 -1.71 9.53 -4.92
C GLY A 135 -0.77 8.39 -4.51
N TYR A 136 -0.59 8.14 -3.20
CA TYR A 136 0.22 7.02 -2.72
C TYR A 136 -0.38 5.66 -3.13
N VAL A 137 -1.70 5.51 -2.99
CA VAL A 137 -2.40 4.28 -3.39
C VAL A 137 -2.35 4.10 -4.91
N GLU A 138 -2.57 5.15 -5.68
CA GLU A 138 -2.50 5.11 -7.15
C GLU A 138 -1.10 4.75 -7.67
N ARG A 139 -0.04 5.32 -7.08
CA ARG A 139 1.35 4.93 -7.41
C ARG A 139 1.66 3.48 -7.03
N SER A 140 1.05 2.98 -5.96
CA SER A 140 1.15 1.58 -5.58
C SER A 140 0.42 0.67 -6.58
N ALA A 141 -0.74 1.11 -7.06
CA ALA A 141 -1.52 0.41 -8.08
C ALA A 141 -0.76 0.30 -9.41
N ALA A 142 -0.21 1.42 -9.89
CA ALA A 142 0.55 1.46 -11.14
C ALA A 142 1.72 0.46 -11.12
N PHE A 143 2.42 0.36 -9.98
CA PHE A 143 3.51 -0.58 -9.81
C PHE A 143 3.05 -2.04 -9.72
N ALA A 144 2.00 -2.34 -8.94
CA ALA A 144 1.46 -3.70 -8.88
C ALA A 144 1.00 -4.18 -10.26
N LEU A 145 0.35 -3.31 -11.04
CA LEU A 145 -0.11 -3.62 -12.39
C LEU A 145 1.04 -3.75 -13.39
N SER A 146 2.15 -3.03 -13.25
CA SER A 146 3.33 -3.24 -14.11
C SER A 146 3.93 -4.63 -13.88
N LEU A 147 4.10 -5.03 -12.61
CA LEU A 147 4.65 -6.35 -12.27
C LEU A 147 3.81 -7.51 -12.80
N LEU A 148 2.48 -7.39 -12.78
CA LEU A 148 1.57 -8.40 -13.34
C LEU A 148 1.72 -8.52 -14.86
N ARG A 149 1.87 -7.38 -15.55
CA ARG A 149 2.07 -7.35 -17.01
C ARG A 149 3.41 -7.95 -17.40
N ASP A 150 4.48 -7.63 -16.68
CA ASP A 150 5.82 -8.17 -16.94
C ASP A 150 5.86 -9.69 -16.68
N SER A 151 5.23 -10.14 -15.60
CA SER A 151 5.08 -11.58 -15.30
C SER A 151 4.29 -12.32 -16.37
N GLY A 152 3.24 -11.69 -16.92
CA GLY A 152 2.42 -12.24 -18.00
C GLY A 152 3.15 -12.31 -19.35
N GLN A 153 4.01 -11.34 -19.66
CA GLN A 153 4.84 -11.34 -20.87
C GLN A 153 5.94 -12.40 -20.81
N ASN A 154 6.62 -12.53 -19.65
CA ASN A 154 7.64 -13.55 -19.44
C ASN A 154 7.07 -14.97 -19.54
N ALA A 155 5.87 -15.22 -18.99
CA ALA A 155 5.19 -16.50 -19.13
C ALA A 155 4.84 -16.84 -20.59
N LYS A 156 4.33 -15.87 -21.37
CA LYS A 156 4.00 -16.06 -22.79
C LYS A 156 5.24 -16.29 -23.66
N SER A 157 6.36 -15.63 -23.35
CA SER A 157 7.65 -15.80 -24.06
C SER A 157 8.23 -17.20 -23.84
N SER A 158 8.23 -17.70 -22.60
CA SER A 158 8.69 -19.06 -22.28
C SER A 158 7.82 -20.15 -22.90
N SER A 159 6.49 -19.99 -22.93
CA SER A 159 5.58 -20.94 -23.60
C SER A 159 5.69 -20.93 -25.14
N ARG A 160 6.16 -19.82 -25.74
CA ARG A 160 6.35 -19.71 -27.19
C ARG A 160 7.67 -20.33 -27.66
N LYS A 161 8.75 -20.21 -26.87
CA LYS A 161 10.01 -20.94 -27.11
C LYS A 161 9.81 -22.45 -27.05
N GLN A 162 9.08 -22.94 -26.06
CA GLN A 162 8.85 -24.37 -25.87
C GLN A 162 7.97 -25.04 -26.96
N ARG A 163 7.25 -24.25 -27.77
CA ARG A 163 6.43 -24.73 -28.90
C ARG A 163 7.15 -24.71 -30.25
N ILE A 164 8.33 -24.08 -30.34
CA ILE A 164 9.13 -24.02 -31.57
C ILE A 164 10.18 -25.16 -31.59
N ASP A 165 10.51 -25.73 -30.43
CA ASP A 165 11.47 -26.83 -30.27
C ASP A 165 10.82 -28.25 -30.30
N THR A 166 9.59 -28.39 -30.85
CA THR A 166 8.91 -29.69 -31.09
C THR A 166 8.37 -29.76 -32.49
#